data_AF-A0A5C7JHH7-F1
#
_entry.id   AF-A0A5C7JHH7-F1
#
_cell.length_a   1.000
_cell.length_b   1.000
_cell.length_c   1.000
_cell.angle_alpha   90.00
_cell.angle_beta   90.00
_cell.angle_gamma   90.00
#
_symmetry.space_group_name_H-M   'P 1'
#
loop_
_entity.id
_entity.type
_entity.pdbx_description
1 polymer ?
#
loop_
_entity_poly.entity_id
_entity_poly.type
_entity_poly.pdbx_seq_one_letter_code
_entity_poly.pdbx_strand_id
1 'polypeptide(L)'
;MKTISASDAKQSFAAVLEAAARGPVLIRKHQRDAAVVLSMQEYERLARLNVAEFQSFCDQVGSKAARKGMNEAILAKLLAGND
;
A
#
# COMPACT_ATOMS: atom_id res chain seq x y z
N MET A 1 -17.32 1.16 6.91
CA MET A 1 -16.22 1.71 7.73
C MET A 1 -16.83 2.45 8.90
N LYS A 2 -16.46 2.10 10.13
CA LYS A 2 -16.94 2.80 11.35
C LYS A 2 -16.10 4.06 11.56
N THR A 3 -16.70 5.15 12.04
CA THR A 3 -15.97 6.40 12.35
C THR A 3 -16.14 6.75 13.81
N ILE A 4 -15.04 7.09 14.49
CA ILE A 4 -15.01 7.46 15.91
C ILE A 4 -14.12 8.69 16.13
N SER A 5 -14.31 9.40 17.24
CA SER A 5 -13.38 10.46 17.62
C SER A 5 -12.09 9.90 18.20
N ALA A 6 -11.02 10.69 18.21
CA ALA A 6 -9.78 10.35 18.89
C ALA A 6 -9.98 10.16 20.41
N SER A 7 -10.93 10.89 21.00
CA SER A 7 -11.30 10.73 22.42
C SER A 7 -11.97 9.38 22.68
N ASP A 8 -12.91 8.98 21.83
CA ASP A 8 -13.59 7.67 21.94
C ASP A 8 -12.60 6.53 21.71
N ALA A 9 -11.70 6.68 20.73
CA ALA A 9 -10.66 5.70 20.46
C ALA A 9 -9.73 5.48 21.67
N LYS A 10 -9.38 6.58 22.37
CA LYS A 10 -8.58 6.53 23.61
C LYS A 10 -9.34 5.84 24.75
N GLN A 11 -10.62 6.13 24.91
CA GLN A 11 -11.44 5.61 26.01
C GLN A 11 -11.89 4.16 25.80
N SER A 12 -11.98 3.70 24.55
CA SER A 12 -12.57 2.40 24.20
C SER A 12 -11.70 1.61 23.23
N PHE A 13 -10.38 1.62 23.42
CA PHE A 13 -9.43 1.02 22.48
C PHE A 13 -9.69 -0.47 22.21
N ALA A 14 -10.09 -1.26 23.22
CA ALA A 14 -10.46 -2.67 23.01
C ALA A 14 -11.61 -2.84 22.00
N ALA A 15 -12.66 -2.01 22.09
CA ALA A 15 -13.77 -2.02 21.15
C ALA A 15 -13.36 -1.53 19.74
N VAL A 16 -12.31 -0.70 19.64
CA VAL A 16 -11.72 -0.33 18.35
C VAL A 16 -11.03 -1.54 17.70
N LEU A 17 -10.28 -2.33 18.47
CA LEU A 17 -9.63 -3.54 17.96
C LEU A 17 -10.65 -4.58 17.49
N GLU A 18 -11.71 -4.83 18.27
CA GLU A 18 -12.80 -5.72 17.88
C GLU A 18 -13.52 -5.24 16.62
N ALA A 19 -13.75 -3.93 16.50
CA ALA A 19 -14.35 -3.35 15.31
C ALA A 19 -13.43 -3.47 14.09
N ALA A 20 -12.11 -3.25 14.26
CA ALA A 20 -11.11 -3.37 13.21
C ALA A 20 -10.99 -4.79 12.65
N ALA A 21 -11.28 -5.81 13.47
CA ALA A 21 -11.36 -7.20 13.03
C ALA A 21 -12.52 -7.47 12.04
N ARG A 22 -13.57 -6.64 12.07
CA ARG A 22 -14.74 -6.75 11.17
C ARG A 22 -14.66 -5.80 9.98
N GLY A 23 -13.77 -4.82 10.03
CA GLY A 23 -13.51 -3.89 8.94
C GLY A 23 -12.90 -2.57 9.41
N PRO A 24 -12.54 -1.67 8.48
CA PRO A 24 -11.82 -0.45 8.81
C PRO A 24 -12.55 0.47 9.80
N VAL A 25 -11.78 1.05 10.71
CA VAL A 25 -12.24 2.09 11.65
C VAL A 25 -11.48 3.38 11.41
N LEU A 26 -12.19 4.43 11.05
CA LEU A 26 -11.68 5.79 10.86
C LEU A 26 -11.68 6.54 12.21
N ILE A 27 -10.54 7.09 12.59
CA ILE A 27 -10.39 7.96 13.75
C ILE A 27 -10.34 9.41 13.27
N ARG A 28 -11.20 10.26 13.83
CA ARG A 28 -11.23 11.71 13.58
C ARG A 28 -10.70 12.52 14.75
N LYS A 29 -9.93 13.56 14.47
CA LYS A 29 -9.48 14.56 15.45
C LYS A 29 -9.82 15.96 14.95
N HIS A 30 -10.55 16.73 15.74
CA HIS A 30 -11.03 18.08 15.36
C HIS A 30 -11.66 18.12 13.96
N GLN A 31 -12.59 17.20 13.69
CA GLN A 31 -13.29 17.03 12.39
C GLN A 31 -12.42 16.65 11.19
N ARG A 32 -11.12 16.36 11.38
CA ARG A 32 -10.26 15.82 10.32
C ARG A 32 -10.06 14.33 10.47
N ASP A 33 -9.97 13.65 9.34
CA ASP A 33 -9.59 12.25 9.26
C ASP A 33 -8.11 12.14 9.67
N ALA A 34 -7.86 11.47 10.80
CA ALA A 34 -6.55 11.45 11.44
C ALA A 34 -5.83 10.12 11.26
N ALA A 35 -6.55 9.00 11.32
CA ALA A 35 -5.98 7.66 11.16
C ALA A 35 -7.05 6.64 10.77
N VAL A 36 -6.63 5.50 10.21
CA VAL A 36 -7.47 4.31 10.04
C VAL A 36 -6.83 3.15 10.80
N VAL A 37 -7.64 2.41 11.56
CA VAL A 37 -7.24 1.15 12.20
C VAL A 37 -7.82 0.00 11.39
N LEU A 38 -6.96 -0.98 11.09
CA LEU A 38 -7.27 -2.18 10.33
C LEU A 38 -6.81 -3.40 11.13
N SER A 39 -7.37 -4.58 10.84
CA SER A 39 -6.75 -5.83 11.25
C SER A 39 -5.40 -6.01 10.55
N MET A 40 -4.49 -6.77 11.17
CA MET A 40 -3.19 -7.06 10.56
C MET A 40 -3.35 -7.78 9.21
N GLN A 41 -4.29 -8.71 9.11
CA GLN A 41 -4.60 -9.43 7.87
C GLN A 41 -4.99 -8.47 6.73
N GLU A 42 -5.83 -7.48 7.01
CA GLU A 42 -6.23 -6.49 5.99
C GLU A 42 -5.09 -5.55 5.62
N TYR A 43 -4.27 -5.13 6.60
CA TYR A 43 -3.08 -4.35 6.32
C TYR A 43 -2.14 -5.10 5.36
N GLU A 44 -1.83 -6.36 5.65
CA GLU A 44 -0.97 -7.15 4.79
C GLU A 44 -1.57 -7.39 3.40
N ARG A 45 -2.89 -7.61 3.31
CA ARG A 45 -3.58 -7.77 2.03
C ARG A 45 -3.38 -6.54 1.16
N LEU A 46 -3.57 -5.34 1.72
CA LEU A 46 -3.36 -4.07 1.01
C LEU A 46 -1.88 -3.86 0.65
N ALA A 47 -0.96 -4.13 1.57
CA ALA A 47 0.48 -4.01 1.32
C ALA A 47 0.94 -4.93 0.17
N ARG A 48 0.45 -6.18 0.13
CA ARG A 48 0.75 -7.13 -0.96
C ARG A 48 0.16 -6.70 -2.29
N LEU A 49 -1.03 -6.10 -2.31
CA LEU A 49 -1.63 -5.58 -3.55
C LEU A 49 -0.75 -4.49 -4.19
N ASN A 50 -0.21 -3.56 -3.39
CA ASN A 50 0.69 -2.52 -3.91
C ASN A 50 1.95 -3.11 -4.55
N VAL A 51 2.52 -4.16 -3.93
CA VAL A 51 3.70 -4.85 -4.48
C VAL A 51 3.35 -5.58 -5.77
N ALA A 52 2.23 -6.29 -5.80
CA ALA A 52 1.78 -7.03 -6.98
C ALA A 52 1.48 -6.10 -8.16
N GLU A 53 0.87 -4.94 -7.91
CA GLU A 53 0.61 -3.94 -8.94
C GLU A 53 1.91 -3.38 -9.52
N PHE A 54 2.89 -3.05 -8.66
CA PHE A 54 4.19 -2.60 -9.10
C PHE A 54 4.94 -3.66 -9.92
N GLN A 55 4.89 -4.92 -9.50
CA GLN A 55 5.48 -6.05 -10.24
C GLN A 55 4.84 -6.19 -11.62
N SER A 56 3.50 -6.20 -11.68
CA SER A 56 2.77 -6.26 -12.95
C SER A 56 3.14 -5.09 -13.88
N PHE A 57 3.32 -3.89 -13.33
CA PHE A 57 3.78 -2.73 -14.11
C PHE A 57 5.20 -2.97 -14.67
N CYS A 58 6.14 -3.41 -13.84
CA CYS A 58 7.50 -3.74 -14.26
C CYS A 58 7.53 -4.83 -15.34
N ASP A 59 6.71 -5.87 -15.21
CA ASP A 59 6.61 -6.97 -16.18
C ASP A 59 6.12 -6.45 -17.54
N GLN A 60 5.13 -5.56 -17.54
CA GLN A 60 4.61 -4.95 -18.76
C GLN A 60 5.66 -4.06 -19.44
N VAL A 61 6.37 -3.23 -18.66
CA VAL A 61 7.44 -2.36 -19.16
C VAL A 61 8.60 -3.19 -19.71
N GLY A 62 9.05 -4.19 -18.96
CA GLY A 62 10.12 -5.11 -19.35
C GLY A 62 9.78 -5.87 -20.62
N SER A 63 8.57 -6.42 -20.71
CA SER A 63 8.08 -7.10 -21.91
C SER A 63 8.03 -6.17 -23.13
N LYS A 64 7.61 -4.91 -22.94
CA LYS A 64 7.59 -3.90 -24.01
C LYS A 64 9.01 -3.52 -24.44
N ALA A 65 9.94 -3.38 -23.50
CA ALA A 65 11.34 -3.08 -23.79
C ALA A 65 11.99 -4.22 -24.57
N ALA A 66 11.80 -5.47 -24.13
CA ALA A 66 12.32 -6.65 -24.79
C ALA A 66 11.83 -6.77 -26.25
N ARG A 67 10.52 -6.54 -26.49
CA ARG A 67 9.96 -6.48 -27.85
C ARG A 67 10.55 -5.38 -28.73
N LYS A 68 11.06 -4.31 -28.13
CA LYS A 68 11.76 -3.22 -28.82
C LYS A 68 13.27 -3.47 -28.98
N GLY A 69 13.75 -4.66 -28.63
CA GLY A 69 15.15 -5.05 -28.77
C GLY A 69 16.01 -4.79 -27.54
N MET A 70 15.43 -4.44 -26.38
CA MET A 70 16.18 -4.37 -25.12
C MET A 70 16.74 -5.76 -24.78
N ASN A 71 18.03 -5.81 -24.45
CA ASN A 71 18.74 -7.02 -24.04
C ASN A 71 19.82 -6.68 -23.01
N GLU A 72 20.51 -7.70 -22.50
CA GLU A 72 21.50 -7.55 -21.43
C GLU A 72 22.66 -6.60 -21.82
N ALA A 73 23.12 -6.65 -23.07
CA ALA A 73 24.20 -5.80 -23.54
C ALA A 73 23.80 -4.31 -23.59
N ILE A 74 22.57 -4.03 -24.07
CA ILE A 74 22.03 -2.67 -24.11
C ILE A 74 21.75 -2.16 -22.69
N LEU A 75 21.21 -3.01 -21.81
CA LEU A 75 20.97 -2.67 -20.41
C LEU A 75 22.27 -2.35 -19.68
N ALA A 76 23.29 -3.20 -19.80
CA ALA A 76 24.61 -2.96 -19.22
C ALA A 76 25.21 -1.64 -19.72
N LYS A 77 25.05 -1.32 -21.00
CA LYS A 77 25.49 -0.04 -21.57
C LYS A 77 24.73 1.16 -20.99
N LEU A 78 23.42 1.04 -20.76
CA LEU A 78 22.62 2.11 -20.14
C LEU A 78 22.95 2.32 -18.66
N LEU A 79 23.20 1.24 -17.92
CA LEU A 79 23.51 1.26 -16.49
C LEU A 79 24.95 1.69 -16.19
N ALA A 80 25.88 1.49 -17.12
CA ALA A 80 27.26 1.95 -17.00
C ALA A 80 27.40 3.48 -17.00
N GLY A 81 26.31 4.22 -17.32
CA GLY A 81 26.32 5.67 -17.43
C GLY A 81 26.93 6.16 -18.75
N ASN A 82 26.31 7.19 -19.33
CA ASN A 82 27.06 8.12 -20.15
C ASN A 82 27.91 8.97 -19.20
N ASP A 83 29.23 8.94 -19.35
CA ASP A 83 30.01 10.17 -19.19
C ASP A 83 29.65 11.13 -20.34
#